data_AF-A0A2K9BM75-F1
#
_entry.id   AF-A0A2K9BM75-F1
#
_cell.length_a   1.000
_cell.length_b   1.000
_cell.length_c   1.000
_cell.angle_alpha   90.00
_cell.angle_beta   90.00
_cell.angle_gamma   90.00
#
_symmetry.space_group_name_H-M   'P 1'
#
loop_
_entity.id
_entity.type
_entity.pdbx_description
1 polymer ?
#
loop_
_entity_poly.entity_id
_entity_poly.type
_entity_poly.pdbx_seq_one_letter_code
_entity_poly.pdbx_strand_id
1 'polypeptide(L)'
;METRDKALEKAESAAKDMESRKLKEAARCLREGIGETTTHLLDDYPREHRRRIRANNMIERLSREIGRRTRVVGGFPDGRCALMPICARVRYVTSSEWSTRRYLDMSGLGENVPAAN
;
A
#
# COMPACT_ATOMS: atom_id res chain seq x y z
N MET A 1 16.49 -6.08 12.68
CA MET A 1 15.17 -5.66 12.16
C MET A 1 14.48 -4.89 13.26
N GLU A 2 13.91 -3.72 12.98
CA GLU A 2 13.28 -2.84 13.97
C GLU A 2 12.03 -3.50 14.58
N THR A 3 11.80 -3.31 15.88
CA THR A 3 10.58 -3.77 16.59
C THR A 3 9.46 -2.76 16.39
N ARG A 4 8.21 -3.18 16.60
CA ARG A 4 7.05 -2.28 16.49
C ARG A 4 7.18 -1.07 17.42
N ASP A 5 7.61 -1.28 18.67
CA ASP A 5 7.76 -0.20 19.64
C ASP A 5 8.77 0.85 19.20
N LYS A 6 9.93 0.41 18.67
CA LYS A 6 10.93 1.32 18.11
C LYS A 6 10.40 2.10 16.90
N ALA A 7 9.61 1.46 16.04
CA ALA A 7 8.97 2.14 14.92
C ALA A 7 7.96 3.20 15.38
N LEU A 8 7.21 2.94 16.45
CA LEU A 8 6.26 3.89 17.05
C LEU A 8 6.98 5.08 17.70
N GLU A 9 8.04 4.83 18.48
CA GLU A 9 8.87 5.90 19.07
C GLU A 9 9.46 6.82 17.99
N LYS A 10 9.98 6.21 16.91
CA LYS A 10 10.53 6.94 15.78
C LYS A 10 9.46 7.75 15.04
N ALA A 11 8.26 7.21 14.87
CA ALA A 11 7.15 7.93 14.26
C ALA A 11 6.72 9.14 15.10
N GLU A 12 6.69 9.00 16.43
CA GLU A 12 6.38 10.13 17.32
C GLU A 12 7.47 11.20 17.29
N SER A 13 8.75 10.80 17.25
CA SER A 13 9.85 11.75 17.04
C SER A 13 9.73 12.50 15.71
N ALA A 14 9.38 11.80 14.63
CA ALA A 14 9.15 12.42 13.32
C ALA A 14 7.94 13.36 13.32
N ALA A 15 6.86 13.00 14.01
CA ALA A 15 5.68 13.86 14.15
C ALA A 15 6.02 15.18 14.87
N LYS A 16 6.84 15.12 15.92
CA LYS A 16 7.33 16.32 16.62
C LYS A 16 8.21 17.21 15.72
N ASP A 17 9.09 16.62 14.90
CA ASP A 17 9.86 17.37 13.90
C ASP A 17 8.93 18.07 12.89
N MET A 18 7.93 17.36 12.37
CA MET A 18 6.92 17.93 11.47
C MET A 18 6.18 19.11 12.11
N GLU A 19 5.79 19.00 13.38
CA GLU A 19 5.13 20.10 14.12
C GLU A 19 6.05 21.31 14.28
N SER A 20 7.32 21.11 14.61
CA SER A 20 8.32 22.19 14.70
C SER A 20 8.47 22.94 13.38
N ARG A 21 8.30 22.22 12.26
CA ARG A 21 8.35 22.75 10.89
C ARG A 21 6.99 23.28 10.41
N LYS A 22 6.00 23.39 11.29
CA LYS A 22 4.63 23.84 11.02
C LYS A 22 3.82 22.93 10.08
N LEU A 23 4.23 21.67 9.90
CA LEU A 23 3.55 20.65 9.09
C LEU A 23 2.50 19.88 9.92
N LYS A 24 1.56 20.60 10.53
CA LYS A 24 0.60 20.04 11.50
C LYS A 24 -0.27 18.92 10.94
N GLU A 25 -0.76 19.08 9.71
CA GLU A 25 -1.62 18.10 9.05
C GLU A 25 -0.88 16.78 8.73
N ALA A 26 0.40 16.88 8.34
CA ALA A 26 1.24 15.71 8.10
C ALA A 26 1.52 14.95 9.41
N ALA A 27 1.81 15.68 10.49
CA ALA A 27 1.99 15.09 11.82
C ALA A 27 0.72 14.39 12.30
N ARG A 28 -0.46 15.00 12.11
CA ARG A 28 -1.75 14.39 12.45
C ARG A 28 -1.98 13.09 11.66
N CYS A 29 -1.83 13.15 10.35
CA CYS A 29 -1.97 11.98 9.47
C CYS A 29 -1.03 10.83 9.87
N LEU A 30 0.23 11.14 10.21
CA LEU A 30 1.18 10.14 10.69
C LEU A 30 0.72 9.48 12.00
N ARG A 31 0.28 10.27 12.98
CA ARG A 31 -0.16 9.73 14.28
C ARG A 31 -1.42 8.87 14.15
N GLU A 32 -2.37 9.26 13.30
CA GLU A 32 -3.59 8.49 13.04
C GLU A 32 -3.27 7.17 12.34
N GLY A 33 -2.39 7.18 11.33
CA GLY A 33 -2.12 5.99 10.49
C GLY A 33 -1.00 5.06 10.96
N ILE A 34 -0.15 5.45 11.91
CA ILE A 34 1.03 4.65 12.29
C ILE A 34 0.65 3.30 12.93
N GLY A 35 -0.45 3.26 13.67
CA GLY A 35 -0.94 2.04 14.31
C GLY A 35 -1.19 0.94 13.27
N GLU A 36 -1.93 1.26 12.22
CA GLU A 36 -2.25 0.34 11.11
C GLU A 36 -1.02 0.05 10.26
N THR A 37 -0.20 1.06 9.98
CA THR A 37 1.00 0.92 9.14
C THR A 37 2.01 -0.05 9.75
N THR A 38 2.08 -0.14 11.07
CA THR A 38 3.05 -0.99 11.79
C THR A 38 2.54 -2.39 12.11
N THR A 39 1.30 -2.76 11.77
CA THR A 39 0.71 -4.09 12.05
C THR A 39 1.55 -5.25 11.51
N HIS A 40 2.18 -5.07 10.34
CA HIS A 40 3.06 -6.09 9.75
C HIS A 40 4.33 -6.39 10.58
N LEU A 41 4.65 -5.58 11.60
CA LEU A 41 5.78 -5.80 12.51
C LEU A 41 5.44 -6.69 13.70
N LEU A 42 4.16 -7.05 13.90
CA LEU A 42 3.73 -7.98 14.94
C LEU A 42 4.38 -9.35 14.78
N ASP A 43 4.48 -10.08 15.88
CA ASP A 43 5.17 -11.39 15.92
C ASP A 43 4.40 -12.48 15.17
N ASP A 44 3.08 -12.37 15.10
CA ASP A 44 2.22 -13.29 14.34
C ASP A 44 2.41 -13.17 12.81
N TYR A 45 3.08 -12.12 12.33
CA TYR A 45 3.33 -11.92 10.90
C TYR A 45 4.71 -12.45 10.48
N PRO A 46 4.79 -13.33 9.45
CA PRO A 46 6.05 -13.82 8.91
C PRO A 46 6.98 -12.68 8.50
N ARG A 47 8.23 -12.73 8.96
CA ARG A 47 9.24 -11.69 8.68
C ARG A 47 9.52 -11.53 7.18
N GLU A 48 9.38 -12.61 6.42
CA GLU A 48 9.57 -12.64 4.96
C GLU A 48 8.57 -11.74 4.22
N HIS A 49 7.37 -11.57 4.76
CA HIS A 49 6.32 -10.75 4.17
C HIS A 49 6.52 -9.26 4.40
N ARG A 50 7.23 -8.87 5.46
CA ARG A 50 7.37 -7.46 5.89
C ARG A 50 7.89 -6.56 4.78
N ARG A 51 8.90 -7.02 4.02
CA ARG A 51 9.47 -6.24 2.90
C ARG A 51 8.44 -6.00 1.79
N ARG A 52 7.58 -6.97 1.52
CA ARG A 52 6.55 -6.89 0.47
C ARG A 52 5.38 -6.03 0.93
N ILE A 53 4.92 -6.20 2.17
CA ILE A 53 3.81 -5.41 2.75
C ILE A 53 4.18 -3.94 2.86
N ARG A 54 5.41 -3.61 3.27
CA ARG A 54 5.88 -2.23 3.36
C ARG A 54 5.93 -1.52 2.00
N ALA A 55 6.09 -2.25 0.90
CA ALA A 55 6.27 -1.66 -0.42
C ALA A 55 4.91 -1.37 -1.08
N ASN A 56 4.69 -0.12 -1.46
CA ASN A 56 3.49 0.32 -2.19
C ASN A 56 3.68 0.31 -3.73
N ASN A 57 4.82 -0.19 -4.23
CA ASN A 57 5.23 -0.16 -5.64
C ASN A 57 4.13 -0.61 -6.61
N MET A 58 3.36 -1.64 -6.23
CA MET A 58 2.29 -2.18 -7.08
C MET A 58 1.16 -1.18 -7.27
N ILE A 59 0.76 -0.50 -6.20
CA ILE A 59 -0.26 0.55 -6.22
C ILE A 59 0.29 1.77 -6.95
N GLU A 60 1.51 2.21 -6.66
CA GLU A 60 2.12 3.36 -7.32
C GLU A 60 2.27 3.16 -8.84
N ARG A 61 2.69 1.96 -9.28
CA ARG A 61 2.81 1.63 -10.71
C ARG A 61 1.45 1.72 -11.40
N LEU A 62 0.40 1.17 -10.76
CA LEU A 62 -0.96 1.23 -11.30
C LEU A 62 -1.47 2.68 -11.36
N SER A 63 -1.35 3.45 -10.27
CA SER A 63 -1.79 4.85 -10.20
C SER A 63 -1.06 5.73 -11.22
N ARG A 64 0.25 5.52 -11.41
CA ARG A 64 1.04 6.24 -12.42
C ARG A 64 0.58 5.94 -13.84
N GLU A 65 0.28 4.67 -14.14
CA GLU A 65 -0.21 4.26 -15.44
C GLU A 65 -1.63 4.77 -15.71
N ILE A 66 -2.51 4.77 -14.69
CA ILE A 66 -3.83 5.41 -14.78
C ILE A 66 -3.66 6.89 -15.10
N GLY A 67 -2.84 7.62 -14.33
CA GLY A 67 -2.57 9.04 -14.56
C GLY A 67 -2.00 9.32 -15.95
N ARG A 68 -1.09 8.48 -16.45
CA ARG A 68 -0.55 8.60 -17.82
C ARG A 68 -1.63 8.47 -18.88
N ARG A 69 -2.55 7.51 -18.72
CA ARG A 69 -3.63 7.23 -19.69
C ARG A 69 -4.76 8.25 -19.62
N THR A 70 -5.04 8.82 -18.45
CA THR A 70 -6.08 9.85 -18.32
C THR A 70 -5.58 11.22 -18.73
N ARG A 71 -4.28 11.50 -18.59
CA ARG A 71 -3.68 12.78 -18.96
C ARG A 71 -3.86 13.14 -20.44
N VAL A 72 -3.89 12.18 -21.35
CA VAL A 72 -4.12 12.43 -22.80
C VAL A 72 -5.54 12.94 -23.08
N VAL A 73 -6.50 12.61 -22.23
CA VAL A 73 -7.91 13.01 -22.39
C VAL A 73 -8.10 14.48 -21.99
N GLY A 74 -7.22 15.03 -21.15
CA GLY A 74 -7.27 16.42 -20.67
C GLY A 74 -8.37 16.64 -19.62
N GLY A 75 -9.63 16.35 -19.97
CA GLY A 75 -10.78 16.43 -19.08
C GLY A 75 -11.88 15.47 -19.50
N PHE A 76 -12.60 14.93 -18.52
CA PHE A 76 -13.76 14.10 -18.77
C PHE A 76 -15.04 14.93 -18.66
N PRO A 77 -16.05 14.67 -19.51
CA PRO A 77 -17.32 15.41 -19.47
C PRO A 77 -18.11 15.15 -18.17
N ASP A 78 -17.94 13.98 -17.56
CA ASP A 78 -18.46 13.65 -16.24
C ASP A 78 -17.61 12.59 -15.52
N GLY A 79 -17.91 12.34 -14.23
CA GLY A 79 -17.20 11.35 -13.42
C GLY A 79 -17.37 9.90 -13.88
N ARG A 80 -18.51 9.54 -14.49
CA ARG A 80 -18.76 8.17 -15.01
C ARG A 80 -17.92 7.88 -16.25
N CYS A 81 -17.71 8.86 -17.11
CA CYS A 81 -16.81 8.76 -18.25
C CYS A 81 -15.36 8.52 -17.83
N ALA A 82 -14.93 9.05 -16.68
CA ALA A 82 -13.60 8.78 -16.12
C ALA A 82 -13.48 7.37 -15.51
N LEU A 83 -14.57 6.82 -14.96
CA LEU A 83 -14.57 5.50 -14.32
C LEU A 83 -14.27 4.38 -15.31
N MET A 84 -14.85 4.40 -16.51
CA MET A 84 -14.66 3.35 -17.51
C MET A 84 -13.17 3.04 -17.84
N PRO A 85 -12.33 4.02 -18.23
CA PRO A 85 -10.92 3.75 -18.53
C PRO A 85 -10.11 3.32 -17.28
N ILE A 86 -10.46 3.83 -16.10
CA ILE A 86 -9.83 3.42 -14.83
C ILE A 86 -10.17 1.95 -14.54
N CYS A 87 -11.45 1.59 -14.53
CA CYS A 87 -11.92 0.23 -14.28
C CYS A 87 -11.37 -0.76 -15.30
N ALA A 88 -11.32 -0.38 -16.59
CA ALA A 88 -10.70 -1.20 -17.62
C ALA A 88 -9.22 -1.48 -17.31
N ARG A 89 -8.46 -0.48 -16.85
CA ARG A 89 -7.04 -0.66 -16.51
C ARG A 89 -6.86 -1.53 -15.28
N VAL A 90 -7.65 -1.31 -14.22
CA VAL A 90 -7.61 -2.14 -13.02
C VAL A 90 -7.90 -3.60 -13.37
N ARG A 91 -8.99 -3.86 -14.12
CA ARG A 91 -9.38 -5.20 -14.56
C ARG A 91 -8.29 -5.88 -15.39
N TYR A 92 -7.68 -5.15 -16.33
CA TYR A 92 -6.62 -5.69 -17.16
C TYR A 92 -5.41 -6.14 -16.32
N VAL A 93 -4.98 -5.30 -15.36
CA VAL A 93 -3.83 -5.61 -14.52
C VAL A 93 -4.14 -6.77 -13.57
N THR A 94 -5.35 -6.82 -13.00
CA THR A 94 -5.76 -7.94 -12.14
C THR A 94 -5.87 -9.26 -12.90
N SER A 95 -6.36 -9.24 -14.15
CA SER A 95 -6.55 -10.45 -14.96
C SER A 95 -5.28 -10.98 -15.61
N SER A 96 -4.27 -10.14 -15.87
CA SER A 96 -3.07 -10.52 -16.62
C SER A 96 -1.88 -10.86 -15.73
N GLU A 97 -1.51 -9.96 -14.81
CA GLU A 97 -0.25 -10.05 -14.08
C GLU A 97 -0.41 -10.42 -12.60
N TRP A 98 -1.58 -10.19 -12.00
CA TRP A 98 -1.77 -10.34 -10.55
C TRP A 98 -2.46 -11.64 -10.16
N SER A 99 -3.44 -12.11 -10.94
CA SER A 99 -4.16 -13.36 -10.62
C SER A 99 -3.28 -14.61 -10.65
N THR A 100 -2.19 -14.58 -11.42
CA THR A 100 -1.30 -15.74 -11.64
C THR A 100 -0.09 -15.77 -10.70
N ARG A 101 0.21 -14.69 -9.99
CA ARG A 101 1.45 -14.56 -9.19
C ARG A 101 1.15 -14.58 -7.70
N ARG A 102 1.67 -15.57 -6.97
CA ARG A 102 1.60 -15.59 -5.50
C ARG A 102 2.56 -14.54 -4.93
N TYR A 103 2.00 -13.42 -4.49
CA TYR A 103 2.76 -12.29 -3.95
C TYR A 103 3.18 -12.47 -2.49
N LEU A 104 2.54 -13.35 -1.74
CA LEU A 104 2.90 -13.73 -0.37
C LEU A 104 2.81 -15.25 -0.26
N ASP A 105 3.73 -15.85 0.51
CA ASP A 105 3.67 -17.28 0.79
C ASP A 105 2.77 -17.53 2.00
N MET A 106 1.61 -18.12 1.76
CA MET A 106 0.60 -18.31 2.80
C MET A 106 0.90 -19.51 3.70
N SER A 107 1.90 -20.34 3.37
CA SER A 107 2.24 -21.56 4.11
C SER A 107 2.56 -21.30 5.59
N GLY A 108 3.13 -20.13 5.90
CA GLY A 108 3.52 -19.74 7.26
C GLY A 108 2.45 -19.04 8.09
N LEU A 109 1.22 -18.88 7.59
CA LEU A 109 0.14 -18.12 8.26
C LEU A 109 -0.86 -18.99 9.05
N GLY A 110 -0.52 -20.23 9.36
CA GLY A 110 -1.28 -21.07 10.31
C GLY A 110 -2.57 -21.70 9.77
N GLU A 111 -2.96 -21.41 8.52
CA GLU A 111 -4.01 -22.17 7.83
C GLU A 111 -3.38 -23.10 6.79
N ASN A 112 -3.77 -24.38 6.84
CA ASN A 112 -3.52 -25.38 5.80
C ASN A 112 -4.22 -24.97 4.50
N VAL A 113 -3.66 -24.01 3.78
CA VAL A 113 -4.04 -23.74 2.40
C VAL A 113 -3.37 -24.83 1.56
N PRO A 114 -4.12 -25.70 0.85
CA PRO A 114 -3.51 -26.75 0.05
C PRO A 114 -2.51 -26.15 -0.92
N ALA A 115 -1.34 -26.80 -1.02
CA ALA A 115 -0.29 -26.41 -1.94
C ALA A 115 -0.87 -26.39 -3.36
N ALA A 116 -1.09 -25.20 -3.92
CA ALA A 116 -1.56 -25.12 -5.30
C ALA A 116 -0.45 -25.61 -6.25
N ASN A 117 -0.87 -26.44 -7.20
CA ASN A 117 -0.09 -27.06 -8.29
C ASN A 117 0.88 -26.11 -8.98
#